data_AF-A0A2V5J1K2-F1
#
_entry.id   AF-A0A2V5J1K2-F1
#
_cell.length_a   1.000
_cell.length_b   1.000
_cell.length_c   1.000
_cell.angle_alpha   90.00
_cell.angle_beta   90.00
_cell.angle_gamma   90.00
#
_symmetry.space_group_name_H-M   'P 1'
#
loop_
_entity.id
_entity.type
_entity.pdbx_description
1 polymer ?
#
loop_
_entity_poly.entity_id
_entity_poly.type
_entity_poly.pdbx_seq_one_letter_code
_entity_poly.pdbx_strand_id
1 'polypeptide(L)'
;MSETTETPLVAKPQPPPGTTHTTVELTFSFEVASVQLTPAFKVGALQVRPASKVVTMRLGPFQDSQPMTDSEVAFEIAKVALAGDGLGKIQVVRSQQQKPLADGSPSFAIAGLQFVPNLKAAPIWLTPSQEGRACVKVRARFQIGAIQFSPSFEVASVTLNSSSKRVHVQLPGLSSSSGEGAPVFEITNLQLDERGDISMMQLNLLGQGSNQT
;
A
#
# COMPACT_ATOMS: atom_id res chain seq x y z
N MET A 1 -50.74 -39.06 -30.72
CA MET A 1 -49.58 -38.17 -30.84
C MET A 1 -49.85 -37.03 -29.89
N SER A 2 -49.21 -37.03 -28.72
CA SER A 2 -49.37 -35.97 -27.72
C SER A 2 -48.00 -35.36 -27.49
N GLU A 3 -47.94 -34.07 -27.79
CA GLU A 3 -46.77 -33.22 -27.89
C GLU A 3 -46.31 -32.78 -26.50
N THR A 4 -45.05 -33.05 -26.15
CA THR A 4 -44.41 -32.57 -24.91
C THR A 4 -43.91 -31.15 -25.16
N THR A 5 -44.59 -30.15 -24.59
CA THR A 5 -44.10 -28.76 -24.60
C THR A 5 -43.14 -28.57 -23.41
N GLU A 6 -41.84 -28.75 -23.64
CA GLU A 6 -40.80 -28.31 -22.70
C GLU A 6 -40.63 -26.78 -22.80
N THR A 7 -40.99 -26.09 -21.72
CA THR A 7 -40.62 -24.70 -21.44
C THR A 7 -39.09 -24.52 -21.41
N PRO A 8 -38.50 -23.55 -22.12
CA PRO A 8 -37.07 -23.27 -21.98
C PRO A 8 -36.81 -22.61 -20.61
N LEU A 9 -36.06 -23.32 -19.75
CA LEU A 9 -35.44 -22.74 -18.56
C LEU A 9 -34.49 -21.62 -18.98
N VAL A 10 -34.87 -20.37 -18.69
CA VAL A 10 -33.99 -19.20 -18.81
C VAL A 10 -32.79 -19.40 -17.89
N ALA A 11 -31.64 -19.72 -18.49
CA ALA A 11 -30.36 -19.75 -17.80
C ALA A 11 -30.06 -18.37 -17.21
N LYS A 12 -29.80 -18.30 -15.90
CA LYS A 12 -29.23 -17.11 -15.25
C LYS A 12 -27.96 -16.69 -16.01
N PRO A 13 -27.71 -15.38 -16.19
CA PRO A 13 -26.46 -14.91 -16.79
C PRO A 13 -25.27 -15.43 -15.98
N GLN A 14 -24.55 -16.38 -16.54
CA GLN A 14 -23.28 -16.83 -16.00
C GLN A 14 -22.28 -15.69 -16.21
N PRO A 15 -21.60 -15.18 -15.16
CA PRO A 15 -20.58 -14.16 -15.35
C PRO A 15 -19.49 -14.68 -16.30
N PRO A 16 -18.98 -13.83 -17.21
CA PRO A 16 -18.04 -14.26 -18.24
C PRO A 16 -16.79 -14.87 -17.61
N PRO A 17 -16.30 -16.02 -18.10
CA PRO A 17 -15.04 -16.58 -17.68
C PRO A 17 -13.91 -15.66 -18.19
N GLY A 18 -13.23 -14.98 -17.28
CA GLY A 18 -12.05 -14.16 -17.62
C GLY A 18 -12.02 -12.72 -17.12
N THR A 19 -12.61 -12.39 -15.97
CA THR A 19 -12.20 -11.16 -15.28
C THR A 19 -10.79 -11.36 -14.71
N THR A 20 -9.79 -11.16 -15.57
CA THR A 20 -8.41 -10.96 -15.14
C THR A 20 -8.40 -9.69 -14.29
N HIS A 21 -8.52 -9.83 -12.97
CA HIS A 21 -8.34 -8.72 -12.07
C HIS A 21 -6.87 -8.31 -12.14
N THR A 22 -6.57 -7.32 -12.97
CA THR A 22 -5.21 -6.78 -13.10
C THR A 22 -4.80 -6.25 -11.73
N THR A 23 -3.93 -7.02 -11.08
CA THR A 23 -3.39 -6.66 -9.78
C THR A 23 -2.20 -5.76 -9.99
N VAL A 24 -2.22 -4.61 -9.32
CA VAL A 24 -1.15 -3.64 -9.32
C VAL A 24 -0.62 -3.46 -7.91
N GLU A 25 0.66 -3.17 -7.79
CA GLU A 25 1.29 -2.82 -6.53
C GLU A 25 1.60 -1.33 -6.56
N LEU A 26 1.10 -0.59 -5.57
CA LEU A 26 1.50 0.79 -5.35
C LEU A 26 2.58 0.84 -4.27
N THR A 27 3.65 1.56 -4.55
CA THR A 27 4.68 1.90 -3.56
C THR A 27 4.52 3.35 -3.15
N PHE A 28 4.30 3.55 -1.85
CA PHE A 28 4.21 4.85 -1.20
C PHE A 28 5.52 5.17 -0.50
N SER A 29 5.94 6.43 -0.56
CA SER A 29 7.04 6.95 0.26
C SER A 29 6.47 7.64 1.49
N PHE A 30 6.84 7.13 2.66
CA PHE A 30 6.35 7.59 3.94
C PHE A 30 7.51 8.01 4.83
N GLU A 31 7.35 9.11 5.57
CA GLU A 31 8.22 9.47 6.69
C GLU A 31 7.71 8.80 7.96
N VAL A 32 8.64 8.31 8.78
CA VAL A 32 8.34 7.75 10.10
C VAL A 32 8.04 8.89 11.06
N ALA A 33 6.83 8.90 11.61
CA ALA A 33 6.41 9.86 12.63
C ALA A 33 6.64 9.32 14.04
N SER A 34 6.40 8.02 14.26
CA SER A 34 6.70 7.33 15.51
C SER A 34 6.96 5.84 15.29
N VAL A 35 7.76 5.22 16.16
CA VAL A 35 8.01 3.78 16.17
C VAL A 35 7.66 3.21 17.53
N GLN A 36 6.87 2.13 17.57
CA GLN A 36 6.65 1.37 18.78
C GLN A 36 7.65 0.22 18.86
N LEU A 37 8.42 0.18 19.94
CA LEU A 37 9.25 -0.98 20.26
C LEU A 37 8.59 -1.83 21.34
N THR A 38 8.65 -3.14 21.12
CA THR A 38 8.33 -4.15 22.13
C THR A 38 9.41 -4.21 23.22
N PRO A 39 9.15 -4.81 24.38
CA PRO A 39 10.16 -5.02 25.42
C PRO A 39 11.40 -5.80 24.96
N ALA A 40 11.26 -6.62 23.92
CA ALA A 40 12.36 -7.33 23.27
C ALA A 40 13.13 -6.49 22.24
N PHE A 41 12.92 -5.16 22.22
CA PHE A 41 13.53 -4.21 21.29
C PHE A 41 13.28 -4.54 19.82
N LYS A 42 12.11 -5.10 19.51
CA LYS A 42 11.61 -5.30 18.13
C LYS A 42 10.54 -4.27 17.79
N VAL A 43 10.45 -3.86 16.53
CA VAL A 43 9.35 -3.01 16.03
C VAL A 43 8.03 -3.76 16.18
N GLY A 44 7.07 -3.17 16.89
CA GLY A 44 5.71 -3.67 17.03
C GLY A 44 4.70 -2.90 16.18
N ALA A 45 4.89 -1.59 16.03
CA ALA A 45 4.05 -0.73 15.22
C ALA A 45 4.84 0.47 14.68
N LEU A 46 4.33 1.05 13.59
CA LEU A 46 4.83 2.26 12.97
C LEU A 46 3.67 3.25 12.81
N GLN A 47 3.95 4.50 13.09
CA GLN A 47 3.11 5.62 12.68
C GLN A 47 3.87 6.39 11.61
N VAL A 48 3.23 6.58 10.46
CA VAL A 48 3.87 7.16 9.28
C VAL A 48 3.00 8.21 8.62
N ARG A 49 3.62 9.22 8.01
CA ARG A 49 2.96 10.29 7.25
C ARG A 49 3.52 10.36 5.83
N PRO A 50 2.74 10.68 4.79
CA PRO A 50 3.26 10.68 3.43
C PRO A 50 4.43 11.66 3.29
N ALA A 51 5.51 11.20 2.67
CA ALA A 51 6.63 12.05 2.28
C ALA A 51 6.41 12.67 0.89
N SER A 52 5.54 12.06 0.08
CA SER A 52 5.18 12.53 -1.27
C SER A 52 3.76 12.13 -1.62
N LYS A 53 3.11 12.93 -2.48
CA LYS A 53 1.86 12.56 -3.16
C LYS A 53 2.08 11.64 -4.36
N VAL A 54 3.32 11.56 -4.84
CA VAL A 54 3.70 10.69 -5.94
C VAL A 54 3.95 9.29 -5.38
N VAL A 55 3.26 8.32 -5.97
CA VAL A 55 3.46 6.89 -5.77
C VAL A 55 4.04 6.30 -7.04
N THR A 56 4.56 5.10 -6.92
CA THR A 56 4.88 4.32 -8.10
C THR A 56 4.00 3.11 -8.22
N MET A 57 3.56 2.84 -9.44
CA MET A 57 2.73 1.69 -9.76
C MET A 57 3.56 0.70 -10.55
N ARG A 58 3.55 -0.54 -10.07
CA ARG A 58 4.07 -1.69 -10.79
C ARG A 58 2.92 -2.63 -11.10
N LEU A 59 2.79 -3.02 -12.37
CA LEU A 59 1.89 -4.11 -12.74
C LEU A 59 2.53 -5.43 -12.30
N GLY A 60 1.77 -6.32 -11.67
CA GLY A 60 2.30 -7.61 -11.24
C GLY A 60 2.69 -8.50 -12.45
N PRO A 61 3.72 -9.37 -12.34
CA PRO A 61 4.04 -10.36 -13.36
C PRO A 61 3.31 -11.70 -13.11
N PHE A 62 2.90 -12.36 -14.19
CA PHE A 62 2.99 -13.83 -14.31
C PHE A 62 3.46 -14.14 -15.73
N GLN A 63 4.79 -14.21 -15.92
CA GLN A 63 5.44 -15.23 -16.73
C GLN A 63 6.94 -15.22 -16.37
N ASP A 64 7.36 -16.27 -15.68
CA ASP A 64 8.76 -16.67 -15.51
C ASP A 64 9.38 -16.88 -16.89
N SER A 65 10.03 -15.88 -17.48
CA SER A 65 10.98 -16.03 -18.61
C SER A 65 11.48 -14.71 -19.20
N GLN A 66 11.24 -13.54 -18.61
CA GLN A 66 11.83 -12.32 -19.16
C GLN A 66 12.28 -11.34 -18.08
N PRO A 67 13.52 -10.81 -18.14
CA PRO A 67 13.92 -9.67 -17.35
C PRO A 67 13.14 -8.45 -17.87
N MET A 68 11.91 -8.32 -17.41
CA MET A 68 11.04 -7.22 -17.77
C MET A 68 11.58 -5.98 -17.07
N THR A 69 12.12 -5.08 -17.88
CA THR A 69 12.66 -3.78 -17.49
C THR A 69 11.71 -3.11 -16.50
N ASP A 70 12.26 -2.59 -15.41
CA ASP A 70 11.65 -1.83 -14.31
C ASP A 70 10.48 -0.94 -14.77
N SER A 71 9.30 -1.52 -14.97
CA SER A 71 8.10 -0.83 -15.46
C SER A 71 7.35 -0.21 -14.28
N GLU A 72 8.11 0.44 -13.40
CA GLU A 72 7.63 1.19 -12.27
C GLU A 72 7.32 2.61 -12.76
N VAL A 73 6.03 2.93 -12.91
CA VAL A 73 5.57 4.21 -13.45
C VAL A 73 5.12 5.11 -12.31
N ALA A 74 5.50 6.39 -12.36
CA ALA A 74 5.12 7.37 -11.34
C ALA A 74 3.69 7.91 -11.59
N PHE A 75 2.91 7.96 -10.52
CA PHE A 75 1.56 8.49 -10.49
C PHE A 75 1.39 9.42 -9.31
N GLU A 76 0.58 10.45 -9.44
CA GLU A 76 0.17 11.30 -8.32
C GLU A 76 -1.19 10.85 -7.80
N ILE A 77 -1.34 10.81 -6.48
CA ILE A 77 -2.62 10.53 -5.84
C ILE A 77 -3.51 11.78 -5.98
N ALA A 78 -4.62 11.63 -6.69
CA ALA A 78 -5.62 12.68 -6.84
C ALA A 78 -6.71 12.60 -5.77
N LYS A 79 -7.05 11.39 -5.31
CA LYS A 79 -8.09 11.19 -4.29
C LYS A 79 -7.91 9.88 -3.54
N VAL A 80 -8.22 9.87 -2.26
CA VAL A 80 -8.30 8.67 -1.42
C VAL A 80 -9.68 8.54 -0.79
N ALA A 81 -10.20 7.33 -0.76
CA ALA A 81 -11.38 6.94 -0.01
C ALA A 81 -11.05 5.77 0.90
N LEU A 82 -11.52 5.84 2.14
CA LEU A 82 -11.30 4.80 3.14
C LEU A 82 -12.29 3.65 2.98
N ALA A 83 -11.84 2.45 3.35
CA ALA A 83 -12.70 1.31 3.60
C ALA A 83 -12.53 0.91 5.07
N GLY A 84 -13.39 1.45 5.94
CA GLY A 84 -13.18 1.41 7.38
C GLY A 84 -11.94 2.21 7.78
N ASP A 85 -11.01 1.57 8.48
CA ASP A 85 -9.71 2.04 8.96
C ASP A 85 -8.55 1.82 7.96
N GLY A 86 -8.82 1.23 6.79
CA GLY A 86 -7.83 0.92 5.76
C GLY A 86 -8.02 1.68 4.44
N LEU A 87 -7.13 1.39 3.48
CA LEU A 87 -7.24 1.91 2.11
C LEU A 87 -8.46 1.27 1.42
N GLY A 88 -9.31 2.09 0.81
CA GLY A 88 -10.47 1.64 0.04
C GLY A 88 -10.26 1.85 -1.45
N LYS A 89 -10.55 3.06 -1.93
CA LYS A 89 -10.33 3.46 -3.33
C LYS A 89 -9.28 4.54 -3.41
N ILE A 90 -8.38 4.43 -4.38
CA ILE A 90 -7.41 5.47 -4.70
C ILE A 90 -7.58 5.85 -6.16
N GLN A 91 -7.73 7.14 -6.42
CA GLN A 91 -7.67 7.68 -7.77
C GLN A 91 -6.28 8.24 -8.00
N VAL A 92 -5.65 7.81 -9.08
CA VAL A 92 -4.32 8.26 -9.47
C VAL A 92 -4.35 8.90 -10.85
N VAL A 93 -3.48 9.89 -11.05
CA VAL A 93 -3.23 10.54 -12.35
C VAL A 93 -1.77 10.33 -12.71
N ARG A 94 -1.45 10.31 -14.01
CA ARG A 94 -0.06 10.16 -14.45
C ARG A 94 0.76 11.32 -13.89
N SER A 95 1.86 11.01 -13.20
CA SER A 95 2.71 12.05 -12.64
C SER A 95 3.60 12.65 -13.74
N GLN A 96 3.72 13.97 -13.73
CA GLN A 96 4.73 14.69 -14.52
C GLN A 96 6.05 14.84 -13.75
N GLN A 97 6.04 14.49 -12.45
CA GLN A 97 7.23 14.49 -11.60
C GLN A 97 7.98 13.16 -11.75
N GLN A 98 9.30 13.20 -11.60
CA GLN A 98 10.13 11.99 -11.61
C GLN A 98 9.77 11.05 -10.44
N LYS A 99 10.22 9.79 -10.51
CA LYS A 99 10.06 8.77 -9.46
C LYS A 99 10.34 9.40 -8.08
N PRO A 100 9.50 9.15 -7.06
CA PRO A 100 9.72 9.71 -5.73
C PRO A 100 11.13 9.40 -5.27
N LEU A 101 11.93 10.45 -5.06
CA LEU A 101 13.22 10.32 -4.40
C LEU A 101 12.91 9.94 -2.96
N ALA A 102 13.01 8.65 -2.63
CA ALA A 102 13.04 8.20 -1.25
C ALA A 102 14.43 8.53 -0.66
N ASP A 103 14.76 9.82 -0.63
CA ASP A 103 15.96 10.37 0.00
C ASP A 103 15.67 10.48 1.50
N GLY A 104 15.67 9.33 2.16
CA GLY A 104 15.58 9.24 3.61
C GLY A 104 16.61 8.27 4.14
N SER A 105 17.17 8.58 5.30
CA SER A 105 18.08 7.69 5.98
C SER A 105 17.31 6.46 6.51
N PRO A 106 17.93 5.27 6.57
CA PRO A 106 17.32 4.12 7.26
C PRO A 106 17.29 4.26 8.78
N SER A 107 17.85 5.35 9.32
CA SER A 107 17.96 5.67 10.75
C SER A 107 17.49 7.09 11.03
N PHE A 108 17.17 7.37 12.28
CA PHE A 108 16.81 8.70 12.79
C PHE A 108 17.38 8.90 14.20
N ALA A 109 17.69 10.15 14.55
CA ALA A 109 17.95 10.52 15.94
C ALA A 109 16.61 10.64 16.70
N ILE A 110 16.58 10.28 17.99
CA ILE A 110 15.36 10.27 18.80
C ILE A 110 15.20 11.63 19.49
N ALA A 111 14.07 12.30 19.26
CA ALA A 111 13.73 13.55 19.97
C ALA A 111 12.81 13.34 21.17
N GLY A 112 12.06 12.22 21.22
CA GLY A 112 11.13 11.93 22.29
C GLY A 112 10.94 10.45 22.54
N LEU A 113 10.69 10.11 23.81
CA LEU A 113 10.32 8.77 24.24
C LEU A 113 9.08 8.87 25.13
N GLN A 114 8.04 8.12 24.77
CA GLN A 114 6.81 8.01 25.54
C GLN A 114 6.59 6.58 25.99
N PHE A 115 6.39 6.41 27.30
CA PHE A 115 5.94 5.15 27.88
C PHE A 115 4.42 5.07 27.82
N VAL A 116 3.89 3.93 27.40
CA VAL A 116 2.47 3.62 27.58
C VAL A 116 2.31 3.14 29.03
N PRO A 117 1.61 3.88 29.93
CA PRO A 117 1.59 3.57 31.35
C PRO A 117 0.97 2.20 31.66
N ASN A 118 1.39 1.60 32.79
CA ASN A 118 0.81 0.42 33.48
C ASN A 118 1.41 -0.98 33.32
N LEU A 119 2.59 -1.22 32.73
CA LEU A 119 3.14 -2.59 32.67
C LEU A 119 4.66 -2.68 32.88
N LYS A 120 5.09 -3.71 33.64
CA LYS A 120 6.50 -4.13 33.83
C LYS A 120 7.23 -4.47 32.52
N ALA A 121 6.52 -4.53 31.40
CA ALA A 121 6.99 -4.80 30.05
C ALA A 121 6.10 -4.08 29.00
N ALA A 122 5.89 -2.78 29.17
CA ALA A 122 5.10 -1.97 28.24
C ALA A 122 5.88 -1.63 26.96
N PRO A 123 5.23 -1.56 25.79
CA PRO A 123 5.87 -1.05 24.59
C PRO A 123 6.21 0.45 24.75
N ILE A 124 7.30 0.88 24.12
CA ILE A 124 7.76 2.27 24.11
C ILE A 124 7.51 2.89 22.75
N TRP A 125 7.04 4.14 22.71
CA TRP A 125 6.96 4.92 21.50
C TRP A 125 8.16 5.86 21.40
N LEU A 126 8.86 5.78 20.27
CA LEU A 126 9.97 6.64 19.93
C LEU A 126 9.53 7.64 18.86
N THR A 127 9.84 8.91 19.08
CA THR A 127 9.57 9.98 18.13
C THR A 127 10.89 10.43 17.50
N PRO A 128 11.02 10.36 16.16
CA PRO A 128 12.17 10.89 15.44
C PRO A 128 12.35 12.39 15.65
N SER A 129 13.61 12.83 15.65
CA SER A 129 13.98 14.24 15.61
C SER A 129 13.80 14.81 14.21
N GLN A 130 13.80 16.15 14.09
CA GLN A 130 13.74 16.80 12.78
C GLN A 130 15.06 16.68 11.99
N GLU A 131 16.14 16.27 12.65
CA GLU A 131 17.44 16.03 12.02
C GLU A 131 17.49 14.59 11.46
N GLY A 132 17.43 14.49 10.14
CA GLY A 132 17.41 13.20 9.43
C GLY A 132 16.02 12.58 9.41
N ARG A 133 15.32 12.73 8.28
CA ARG A 133 14.01 12.09 8.06
C ARG A 133 14.21 10.61 7.76
N ALA A 134 13.76 9.76 8.67
CA ALA A 134 13.64 8.34 8.37
C ALA A 134 12.45 8.11 7.45
N CYS A 135 12.72 7.55 6.27
CA CYS A 135 11.68 7.22 5.31
C CYS A 135 11.53 5.70 5.21
N VAL A 136 10.35 5.24 4.84
CA VAL A 136 10.04 3.85 4.51
C VAL A 136 9.25 3.81 3.21
N LYS A 137 9.43 2.72 2.46
CA LYS A 137 8.58 2.36 1.33
C LYS A 137 7.49 1.43 1.83
N VAL A 138 6.24 1.81 1.64
CA VAL A 138 5.08 0.98 1.97
C VAL A 138 4.49 0.48 0.65
N ARG A 139 4.38 -0.84 0.49
CA ARG A 139 3.84 -1.49 -0.71
C ARG A 139 2.49 -2.09 -0.39
N ALA A 140 1.48 -1.73 -1.18
CA ALA A 140 0.12 -2.24 -1.03
C ALA A 140 -0.42 -2.71 -2.38
N ARG A 141 -1.24 -3.77 -2.36
CA ARG A 141 -1.85 -4.35 -3.55
C ARG A 141 -3.22 -3.76 -3.80
N PHE A 142 -3.50 -3.50 -5.08
CA PHE A 142 -4.75 -2.97 -5.58
C PHE A 142 -5.18 -3.73 -6.83
N GLN A 143 -6.46 -3.61 -7.15
CA GLN A 143 -7.03 -4.02 -8.43
C GLN A 143 -7.48 -2.78 -9.19
N ILE A 144 -7.29 -2.78 -10.51
CA ILE A 144 -7.84 -1.72 -11.36
C ILE A 144 -9.36 -1.81 -11.34
N GLY A 145 -10.00 -0.74 -10.89
CA GLY A 145 -11.46 -0.62 -10.82
C GLY A 145 -12.06 0.11 -12.02
N ALA A 146 -11.45 1.22 -12.43
CA ALA A 146 -11.91 2.01 -13.57
C ALA A 146 -10.76 2.81 -14.20
N ILE A 147 -10.89 3.10 -15.49
CA ILE A 147 -10.03 4.03 -16.22
C ILE A 147 -10.93 5.15 -16.74
N GLN A 148 -10.54 6.39 -16.46
CA GLN A 148 -11.23 7.58 -16.94
C GLN A 148 -10.46 8.19 -18.10
N PHE A 149 -11.15 8.46 -19.21
CA PHE A 149 -10.59 9.16 -20.36
C PHE A 149 -10.91 10.65 -20.34
N SER A 150 -10.01 11.46 -20.89
CA SER A 150 -10.24 12.86 -21.20
C SER A 150 -11.11 12.99 -22.47
N PRO A 151 -11.66 14.19 -22.78
CA PRO A 151 -12.36 14.44 -24.04
C PRO A 151 -11.50 14.18 -25.29
N SER A 152 -10.17 14.27 -25.16
CA SER A 152 -9.19 13.97 -26.21
C SER A 152 -8.84 12.47 -26.30
N PHE A 153 -9.55 11.61 -25.57
CA PHE A 153 -9.33 10.17 -25.52
C PHE A 153 -7.97 9.74 -24.94
N GLU A 154 -7.41 10.55 -24.03
CA GLU A 154 -6.22 10.19 -23.24
C GLU A 154 -6.63 9.65 -21.87
N VAL A 155 -5.81 8.81 -21.24
CA VAL A 155 -6.08 8.36 -19.86
C VAL A 155 -5.90 9.54 -18.90
N ALA A 156 -7.01 10.03 -18.35
CA ALA A 156 -7.03 11.12 -17.40
C ALA A 156 -6.74 10.64 -15.97
N SER A 157 -7.35 9.52 -15.56
CA SER A 157 -7.12 8.93 -14.24
C SER A 157 -7.40 7.43 -14.20
N VAL A 158 -6.85 6.76 -13.20
CA VAL A 158 -7.12 5.35 -12.91
C VAL A 158 -7.64 5.23 -11.48
N THR A 159 -8.76 4.54 -11.30
CA THR A 159 -9.28 4.19 -9.98
C THR A 159 -8.83 2.79 -9.62
N LEU A 160 -8.20 2.68 -8.45
CA LEU A 160 -7.63 1.47 -7.88
C LEU A 160 -8.41 1.11 -6.61
N ASN A 161 -8.81 -0.14 -6.48
CA ASN A 161 -9.49 -0.66 -5.29
C ASN A 161 -8.52 -1.51 -4.48
N SER A 162 -8.41 -1.24 -3.19
CA SER A 162 -7.74 -2.15 -2.26
C SER A 162 -8.77 -3.11 -1.67
N SER A 163 -8.36 -4.36 -1.48
CA SER A 163 -9.14 -5.40 -0.82
C SER A 163 -8.47 -5.91 0.46
N SER A 164 -7.35 -5.29 0.87
CA SER A 164 -6.49 -5.79 1.94
C SER A 164 -5.94 -4.63 2.76
N LYS A 165 -5.95 -4.78 4.08
CA LYS A 165 -5.25 -3.88 5.02
C LYS A 165 -3.76 -4.20 5.14
N ARG A 166 -3.31 -5.31 4.55
CA ARG A 166 -1.91 -5.74 4.65
C ARG A 166 -1.03 -4.96 3.69
N VAL A 167 0.11 -4.53 4.21
CA VAL A 167 1.15 -3.83 3.47
C VAL A 167 2.52 -4.41 3.78
N HIS A 168 3.45 -4.29 2.85
CA HIS A 168 4.86 -4.61 3.08
C HIS A 168 5.62 -3.32 3.34
N VAL A 169 6.45 -3.29 4.39
CA VAL A 169 7.27 -2.12 4.72
C VAL A 169 8.73 -2.44 4.41
N GLN A 170 9.40 -1.54 3.70
CA GLN A 170 10.81 -1.66 3.35
C GLN A 170 11.56 -0.38 3.75
N LEU A 171 12.72 -0.56 4.38
CA LEU A 171 13.62 0.55 4.70
C LEU A 171 14.53 0.88 3.50
N PRO A 172 14.89 2.16 3.29
CA PRO A 172 15.91 2.57 2.34
C PRO A 172 17.24 1.81 2.57
N GLY A 173 17.96 1.48 1.51
CA GLY A 173 19.25 0.78 1.61
C GLY A 173 19.18 -0.74 1.85
N LEU A 174 18.01 -1.30 2.21
CA LEU A 174 17.83 -2.76 2.19
C LEU A 174 17.38 -3.21 0.80
N SER A 175 18.28 -3.89 0.07
CA SER A 175 17.98 -4.49 -1.22
C SER A 175 17.08 -5.71 -1.04
N SER A 176 15.76 -5.52 -1.05
CA SER A 176 14.82 -6.63 -1.17
C SER A 176 14.65 -6.97 -2.65
N SER A 177 15.62 -7.68 -3.23
CA SER A 177 15.59 -8.15 -4.63
C SER A 177 14.57 -9.27 -4.87
N SER A 178 13.87 -9.73 -3.85
CA SER A 178 12.73 -10.62 -3.98
C SER A 178 11.72 -10.26 -2.90
N GLY A 179 10.43 -10.46 -3.14
CA GLY A 179 9.35 -10.20 -2.18
C GLY A 179 9.37 -11.06 -0.92
N GLU A 180 10.50 -11.73 -0.66
CA GLU A 180 10.73 -12.68 0.41
C GLU A 180 11.46 -11.97 1.56
N GLY A 181 10.80 -11.88 2.72
CA GLY A 181 11.38 -11.31 3.94
C GLY A 181 11.03 -9.86 4.27
N ALA A 182 10.30 -9.12 3.42
CA ALA A 182 9.80 -7.80 3.80
C ALA A 182 8.71 -7.95 4.89
N PRO A 183 8.84 -7.29 6.06
CA PRO A 183 7.88 -7.43 7.15
C PRO A 183 6.48 -6.98 6.70
N VAL A 184 5.49 -7.77 7.10
CA VAL A 184 4.09 -7.53 6.77
C VAL A 184 3.44 -6.81 7.94
N PHE A 185 2.81 -5.68 7.63
CA PHE A 185 2.05 -4.89 8.57
C PHE A 185 0.58 -4.88 8.18
N GLU A 186 -0.29 -4.62 9.15
CA GLU A 186 -1.69 -4.29 8.96
C GLU A 186 -1.91 -2.80 9.19
N ILE A 187 -2.65 -2.14 8.30
CA ILE A 187 -3.19 -0.81 8.52
C ILE A 187 -4.31 -0.91 9.55
N THR A 188 -4.10 -0.33 10.73
CA THR A 188 -5.07 -0.33 11.83
C THR A 188 -5.74 1.02 12.04
N ASN A 189 -5.16 2.07 11.44
CA ASN A 189 -5.77 3.39 11.38
C ASN A 189 -5.23 4.15 10.17
N LEU A 190 -6.11 4.84 9.47
CA LEU A 190 -5.76 5.70 8.36
C LEU A 190 -6.55 7.01 8.46
N GLN A 191 -5.81 8.11 8.53
CA GLN A 191 -6.37 9.45 8.67
C GLN A 191 -6.18 10.21 7.37
N LEU A 192 -7.22 10.94 6.97
CA LEU A 192 -7.17 11.89 5.88
C LEU A 192 -7.20 13.31 6.45
N ASP A 193 -6.59 14.26 5.76
CA ASP A 193 -6.75 15.69 6.07
C ASP A 193 -8.05 16.26 5.47
N GLU A 194 -8.28 17.56 5.65
CA GLU A 194 -9.46 18.26 5.13
C GLU A 194 -9.58 18.22 3.60
N ARG A 195 -8.47 17.97 2.89
CA ARG A 195 -8.41 17.86 1.42
C ARG A 195 -8.67 16.42 0.95
N GLY A 196 -8.74 15.47 1.87
CA GLY A 196 -8.87 14.05 1.56
C GLY A 196 -7.55 13.38 1.18
N ASP A 197 -6.41 14.03 1.47
CA ASP A 197 -5.08 13.44 1.33
C ASP A 197 -4.74 12.62 2.57
N ILE A 198 -3.87 11.61 2.45
CA ILE A 198 -3.42 10.84 3.62
C ILE A 198 -2.61 11.76 4.53
N SER A 199 -2.99 11.88 5.80
CA SER A 199 -2.27 12.68 6.79
C SER A 199 -1.42 11.82 7.72
N MET A 200 -1.97 10.67 8.14
CA MET A 200 -1.31 9.75 9.05
C MET A 200 -1.80 8.31 8.82
N MET A 201 -0.91 7.34 8.91
CA MET A 201 -1.22 5.92 8.83
C MET A 201 -0.54 5.18 9.99
N GLN A 202 -1.30 4.32 10.66
CA GLN A 202 -0.81 3.44 11.71
C GLN A 202 -0.74 2.00 11.19
N LEU A 203 0.42 1.40 11.39
CA LEU A 203 0.78 0.07 10.91
C LEU A 203 1.17 -0.80 12.10
N ASN A 204 0.51 -1.94 12.30
CA ASN A 204 0.91 -2.94 13.30
C ASN A 204 1.60 -4.12 12.63
N LEU A 205 2.72 -4.58 13.17
CA LEU A 205 3.45 -5.72 12.62
C LEU A 205 2.62 -6.99 12.80
N LEU A 206 2.34 -7.69 11.69
CA LEU A 206 1.69 -9.00 11.72
C LEU A 206 2.72 -10.15 11.78
N GLY A 207 3.90 -9.95 11.17
CA GLY A 207 4.98 -10.93 11.16
C GLY A 207 6.05 -10.60 10.13
N GLN A 208 7.20 -11.27 10.22
CA GLN A 208 8.18 -11.31 9.13
C GLN A 208 7.69 -12.31 8.08
N GLY A 209 7.80 -11.97 6.79
CA GLY A 209 7.51 -12.91 5.71
C GLY A 209 8.19 -14.25 6.00
N SER A 210 7.41 -15.33 6.03
CA SER A 210 7.81 -16.63 6.56
C SER A 210 9.14 -17.12 5.99
N ASN A 211 10.10 -17.36 6.85
CA ASN A 211 11.19 -18.30 6.59
C ASN A 211 10.60 -19.69 6.85
N GLN A 212 10.15 -20.38 5.79
CA GLN A 212 9.82 -21.79 5.93
C GLN A 212 11.11 -22.57 5.69
N THR A 213 11.51 -23.27 6.75
CA THR A 213 12.66 -24.18 6.93
C THR A 213 12.99 -25.07 5.75
#